data_AF-W9PL11-F1
#
_entry.id   AF-W9PL11-F1
#
_cell.length_a   1.000
_cell.length_b   1.000
_cell.length_c   1.000
_cell.angle_alpha   90.00
_cell.angle_beta   90.00
_cell.angle_gamma   90.00
#
_symmetry.space_group_name_H-M   'P 1'
#
loop_
_entity.id
_entity.type
_entity.pdbx_description
1 polymer ?
#
loop_
_entity_poly.entity_id
_entity_poly.type
_entity_poly.pdbx_seq_one_letter_code
_entity_poly.pdbx_strand_id
1 'polypeptide(L)'
;MAGKPVRKRWLMKCRIRRVKCDEARPACTRCTSTGRKCDGYQTEAPSPPAKSSPSVISSPTSVVSTYATRPEARSFQFFIEKTLVNFQTFFEDDLWNRRVLQVAQSTDCIRHAIVALAYYHQLYLTHEQWRSLDSVSALKHYNLAIRELLNPSPDTSSQGHILVLSCLIFICIELLHGKTDSAISLFRYGCRMIQQFRRTFSVSRGHGSHTKSDVEATFNLADACFRRIAVQLLMLMGDVDAGLWSSYYKTFSNTLPPPNTSFSSLSDAREAILELLVEQASPGLKGKPIYETISHASKVEQWGQSFDNLLTELGNSGKSFSAGDKRAIALLQLHRKYLEINVAKYLHGQGDPCFWDRFTTEFDEIVNYAATAAGLDKNYAQRNWANDSPSEAYFHVDLGYTSVLVSVIARCRDPSVRRRAIAVMLAERVQEGVFNGSQSARVGARVMELEEARSGREVKCSCDIPEEARVRTIRVHLLGPENKKVKMVYGFDKGYWEEVREMAE
;
A
#
# COMPACT_ATOMS: atom_id res chain seq x y z
N MET A 1 -36.28 41.04 44.62
CA MET A 1 -37.01 39.77 44.46
C MET A 1 -38.25 40.02 43.63
N ALA A 2 -38.30 39.49 42.41
CA ALA A 2 -39.52 39.43 41.59
C ALA A 2 -39.53 38.04 40.93
N GLY A 3 -40.45 37.17 41.35
CA GLY A 3 -40.54 35.78 40.91
C GLY A 3 -41.06 35.68 39.48
N LYS A 4 -40.41 34.86 38.66
CA LYS A 4 -40.90 34.49 37.31
C LYS A 4 -42.19 33.65 37.43
N PRO A 5 -43.15 33.79 36.50
CA PRO A 5 -44.40 33.02 36.55
C PRO A 5 -44.17 31.56 36.13
N VAL A 6 -44.64 30.63 36.96
CA VAL A 6 -44.67 29.19 36.65
C VAL A 6 -45.69 28.94 35.53
N ARG A 7 -45.24 28.35 34.40
CA ARG A 7 -46.13 27.90 33.31
C ARG A 7 -47.08 26.83 33.85
N LYS A 8 -48.37 27.18 34.00
CA LYS A 8 -49.43 26.25 34.43
C LYS A 8 -49.64 25.17 33.35
N ARG A 9 -49.46 23.90 33.73
CA ARG A 9 -49.50 22.76 32.80
C ARG A 9 -50.93 22.25 32.69
N TRP A 10 -51.63 22.62 31.62
CA TRP A 10 -52.99 22.15 31.38
C TRP A 10 -52.97 20.74 30.77
N LEU A 11 -53.63 19.77 31.42
CA LEU A 11 -53.91 18.48 30.81
C LEU A 11 -54.87 18.64 29.61
N MET A 12 -54.62 17.92 28.52
CA MET A 12 -55.22 18.15 27.19
C MET A 12 -56.75 18.17 27.22
N LYS A 13 -57.41 17.24 27.93
CA LYS A 13 -58.88 17.23 28.08
C LYS A 13 -59.46 18.35 28.95
N CYS A 14 -58.78 18.75 30.02
CA CYS A 14 -59.19 19.92 30.83
C CYS A 14 -59.03 21.22 30.02
N ARG A 15 -57.99 21.29 29.18
CA ARG A 15 -57.73 22.39 28.25
C ARG A 15 -58.81 22.51 27.17
N ILE A 16 -59.23 21.39 26.56
CA ILE A 16 -60.35 21.36 25.59
C ILE A 16 -61.63 21.91 26.22
N ARG A 17 -61.89 21.58 27.49
CA ARG A 17 -63.07 22.07 28.22
C ARG A 17 -62.94 23.48 28.77
N ARG A 18 -61.78 24.13 28.65
CA ARG A 18 -61.45 25.42 29.29
C ARG A 18 -61.74 25.44 30.81
N VAL A 19 -61.59 24.30 31.48
CA VAL A 19 -61.74 24.17 32.94
C VAL A 19 -60.37 23.91 33.57
N LYS A 20 -60.07 24.62 34.67
CA LYS A 20 -58.79 24.51 35.37
C LYS A 20 -58.60 23.10 35.93
N CYS A 21 -57.46 22.48 35.61
CA CYS A 21 -57.06 21.19 36.17
C CYS A 21 -56.64 21.37 37.63
N ASP A 22 -57.02 20.44 38.50
CA ASP A 22 -56.66 20.39 39.92
C ASP A 22 -55.37 19.57 40.17
N GLU A 23 -54.74 19.07 39.11
CA GLU A 23 -53.41 18.43 39.12
C GLU A 23 -53.26 17.19 40.03
N ALA A 24 -54.38 16.60 40.50
CA ALA A 24 -54.36 15.36 41.28
C ALA A 24 -53.80 14.16 40.48
N ARG A 25 -52.93 13.35 41.09
CA ARG A 25 -52.31 12.15 40.50
C ARG A 25 -52.93 10.87 41.09
N PRO A 26 -53.09 9.78 40.32
CA PRO A 26 -52.67 9.59 38.91
C PRO A 26 -53.63 10.20 37.87
N ALA A 27 -54.84 10.60 38.26
CA ALA A 27 -55.85 11.22 37.40
C ALA A 27 -56.54 12.40 38.12
N CYS A 28 -56.84 13.47 37.37
CA CYS A 28 -57.44 14.67 37.94
C CYS A 28 -58.91 14.45 38.32
N THR A 29 -59.33 15.01 39.47
CA THR A 29 -60.67 14.78 40.05
C THR A 29 -61.79 15.30 39.15
N ARG A 30 -61.51 16.34 38.35
CA ARG A 30 -62.45 16.90 37.36
C ARG A 30 -62.72 15.98 36.16
N CYS A 31 -61.80 15.07 35.82
CA CYS A 31 -62.02 14.07 34.80
C CYS A 31 -62.78 12.87 35.37
N THR A 32 -62.38 12.37 36.54
CA THR A 32 -62.96 11.18 37.16
C THR A 32 -64.39 11.40 37.67
N SER A 33 -64.71 12.57 38.24
CA SER A 33 -66.06 12.89 38.74
C SER A 33 -67.13 12.93 37.65
N THR A 34 -66.72 13.03 36.38
CA THR A 34 -67.64 13.03 35.23
C THR A 34 -67.57 11.74 34.40
N GLY A 35 -66.94 10.69 34.93
CA GLY A 35 -66.82 9.38 34.29
C GLY A 35 -65.87 9.33 33.08
N ARG A 36 -64.97 10.30 32.92
CA ARG A 36 -64.09 10.41 31.74
C ARG A 36 -62.66 9.96 32.06
N LYS A 37 -62.04 9.26 31.10
CA LYS A 37 -60.62 8.89 31.16
C LYS A 37 -59.74 10.14 31.14
N CYS A 38 -58.95 10.33 32.20
CA CYS A 38 -57.92 11.35 32.28
C CYS A 38 -56.69 10.90 31.48
N ASP A 39 -56.16 11.77 30.62
CA ASP A 39 -55.04 11.41 29.73
C ASP A 39 -53.67 11.40 30.43
N GLY A 40 -53.66 11.59 31.76
CA GLY A 40 -52.45 11.55 32.58
C GLY A 40 -51.53 12.76 32.36
N TYR A 41 -50.52 12.89 33.22
CA TYR A 41 -49.50 13.93 33.12
C TYR A 41 -48.41 13.45 32.17
N GLN A 42 -48.02 14.27 31.20
CA GLN A 42 -46.83 14.01 30.39
C GLN A 42 -45.62 13.93 31.34
N THR A 43 -45.01 12.76 31.41
CA THR A 43 -43.74 12.57 32.09
C THR A 43 -42.69 13.30 31.26
N GLU A 44 -42.16 14.40 31.78
CA GLU A 44 -40.90 14.94 31.26
C GLU A 44 -39.84 13.86 31.46
N ALA A 45 -39.36 13.28 30.37
CA ALA A 45 -38.16 12.48 30.38
C ALA A 45 -37.01 13.34 30.96
N PRO A 46 -36.11 12.77 31.78
CA PRO A 46 -35.01 13.54 32.37
C PRO A 46 -34.17 14.16 31.27
N SER A 47 -33.99 15.48 31.33
CA SER A 47 -33.04 16.21 30.49
C SER A 47 -31.61 15.68 30.73
N PRO A 48 -30.81 15.43 29.67
CA PRO A 48 -29.43 14.99 29.84
C PRO A 48 -28.56 16.09 30.46
N PRO A 49 -27.55 15.74 31.28
CA PRO A 49 -26.63 16.70 31.86
C PRO A 49 -25.76 17.35 30.78
N ALA A 50 -25.45 18.63 30.99
CA ALA A 50 -24.64 19.45 30.11
C ALA A 50 -23.19 18.91 30.02
N LYS A 51 -22.76 18.71 28.77
CA LYS A 51 -21.38 18.77 28.22
C LYS A 51 -20.24 18.66 29.23
N SER A 52 -19.69 17.45 29.33
CA SER A 52 -18.24 17.24 29.42
C SER A 52 -17.81 16.29 28.29
N SER A 53 -16.63 16.54 27.76
CA SER A 53 -16.03 16.04 26.52
C SER A 53 -16.09 14.51 26.37
N PRO A 54 -16.44 13.96 25.19
CA PRO A 54 -16.36 12.53 24.98
C PRO A 54 -14.94 12.12 24.52
N SER A 55 -14.19 11.51 25.43
CA SER A 55 -13.19 10.50 25.09
C SER A 55 -13.96 9.25 24.65
N VAL A 56 -14.18 9.06 23.35
CA VAL A 56 -14.85 7.86 22.82
C VAL A 56 -13.95 7.21 21.78
N ILE A 57 -13.39 6.07 22.18
CA ILE A 57 -12.96 5.01 21.27
C ILE A 57 -14.26 4.42 20.71
N SER A 58 -14.65 4.86 19.51
CA SER A 58 -15.79 4.28 18.79
C SER A 58 -15.32 3.08 17.99
N SER A 59 -15.83 1.90 18.32
CA SER A 59 -15.78 0.71 17.48
C SER A 59 -16.54 0.96 16.16
N PRO A 60 -16.08 0.44 15.01
CA PRO A 60 -16.68 0.76 13.72
C PRO A 60 -17.87 -0.17 13.47
N THR A 61 -19.11 0.29 13.70
CA THR A 61 -20.29 -0.46 13.22
C THR A 61 -21.43 0.47 12.86
N SER A 62 -21.44 0.91 11.59
CA SER A 62 -22.62 1.11 10.74
C SER A 62 -22.24 2.01 9.55
N VAL A 63 -21.55 1.43 8.58
CA VAL A 63 -21.19 2.07 7.30
C VAL A 63 -22.44 2.32 6.44
N VAL A 64 -23.59 1.71 6.73
CA VAL A 64 -24.76 1.68 5.83
C VAL A 64 -25.56 2.99 5.78
N SER A 65 -25.45 3.88 6.77
CA SER A 65 -26.35 5.05 6.88
C SER A 65 -25.92 6.28 6.08
N THR A 66 -24.74 6.29 5.42
CA THR A 66 -24.15 7.50 4.80
C THR A 66 -24.10 7.47 3.27
N TYR A 67 -24.44 6.36 2.61
CA TYR A 67 -24.23 6.20 1.16
C TYR A 67 -25.53 6.38 0.36
N ALA A 68 -25.45 7.20 -0.70
CA ALA A 68 -26.59 7.62 -1.50
C ALA A 68 -27.20 6.49 -2.34
N THR A 69 -26.43 5.44 -2.66
CA THR A 69 -26.88 4.32 -3.48
C THR A 69 -26.36 2.96 -2.96
N ARG A 70 -27.16 1.88 -3.12
CA ARG A 70 -26.78 0.50 -2.73
C ARG A 70 -25.45 0.02 -3.35
N PRO A 71 -25.09 0.35 -4.61
CA PRO A 71 -23.81 -0.04 -5.19
C PRO A 71 -22.59 0.62 -4.52
N GLU A 72 -22.65 1.91 -4.18
CA GLU A 72 -21.53 2.62 -3.52
C GLU A 72 -21.24 2.04 -2.14
N ALA A 73 -22.28 1.71 -1.37
CA ALA A 73 -22.14 1.06 -0.07
C ALA A 73 -21.44 -0.31 -0.19
N ARG A 74 -21.77 -1.09 -1.23
CA ARG A 74 -21.14 -2.39 -1.50
C ARG A 74 -19.66 -2.24 -1.87
N SER A 75 -19.31 -1.27 -2.72
CA SER A 75 -17.92 -1.01 -3.09
C SER A 75 -17.09 -0.54 -1.89
N PHE A 76 -17.66 0.29 -1.02
CA PHE A 76 -16.98 0.70 0.20
C PHE A 76 -16.79 -0.46 1.19
N GLN A 77 -17.79 -1.33 1.32
CA GLN A 77 -17.67 -2.56 2.10
C GLN A 77 -16.56 -3.45 1.53
N PHE A 78 -16.51 -3.64 0.21
CA PHE A 78 -15.45 -4.39 -0.46
C PHE A 78 -14.07 -3.77 -0.21
N PHE A 79 -13.95 -2.44 -0.24
CA PHE A 79 -12.71 -1.77 0.11
C PHE A 79 -12.23 -2.15 1.52
N ILE A 80 -13.12 -2.11 2.51
CA ILE A 80 -12.78 -2.46 3.90
C ILE A 80 -12.44 -3.95 4.04
N GLU A 81 -13.28 -4.83 3.49
CA GLU A 81 -13.17 -6.28 3.72
C GLU A 81 -12.08 -6.97 2.88
N LYS A 82 -11.66 -6.35 1.76
CA LYS A 82 -10.71 -6.95 0.82
C LYS A 82 -9.51 -6.06 0.54
N THR A 83 -9.73 -4.83 0.05
CA THR A 83 -8.61 -3.96 -0.32
C THR A 83 -7.75 -3.60 0.90
N LEU A 84 -8.38 -3.19 2.00
CA LEU A 84 -7.69 -2.78 3.21
C LEU A 84 -6.99 -3.97 3.88
N VAL A 85 -7.63 -5.13 3.94
CA VAL A 85 -7.01 -6.37 4.44
C VAL A 85 -5.74 -6.70 3.66
N ASN A 86 -5.76 -6.61 2.33
CA ASN A 86 -4.57 -6.84 1.52
C ASN A 86 -3.50 -5.76 1.76
N PHE A 87 -3.89 -4.49 1.93
CA PHE A 87 -2.94 -3.41 2.23
C PHE A 87 -2.25 -3.59 3.58
N GLN A 88 -2.86 -4.34 4.50
CA GLN A 88 -2.32 -4.64 5.82
C GLN A 88 -1.72 -6.06 5.90
N THR A 89 -1.39 -6.68 4.76
CA THR A 89 -0.83 -8.05 4.72
C THR A 89 0.43 -8.21 5.57
N PHE A 90 1.28 -7.19 5.58
CA PHE A 90 2.56 -7.21 6.30
C PHE A 90 2.59 -6.20 7.44
N PHE A 91 2.08 -4.99 7.23
CA PHE A 91 2.17 -3.90 8.19
C PHE A 91 0.83 -3.19 8.32
N GLU A 92 0.44 -2.88 9.54
CA GLU A 92 -0.70 -1.98 9.74
C GLU A 92 -0.33 -0.56 9.31
N ASP A 93 -1.24 0.12 8.61
CA ASP A 93 -1.04 1.49 8.15
C ASP A 93 -2.23 2.39 8.54
N ASP A 94 -1.96 3.33 9.44
CA ASP A 94 -2.94 4.32 9.94
C ASP A 94 -3.51 5.20 8.83
N LEU A 95 -2.76 5.38 7.72
CA LEU A 95 -3.21 6.10 6.55
C LEU A 95 -4.48 5.44 5.97
N TRP A 96 -4.38 4.16 5.63
CA TRP A 96 -5.41 3.44 4.89
C TRP A 96 -6.54 2.96 5.80
N ASN A 97 -6.21 2.48 7.01
CA ASN A 97 -7.20 1.90 7.91
C ASN A 97 -8.08 2.94 8.62
N ARG A 98 -7.64 4.20 8.69
CA ARG A 98 -8.33 5.24 9.44
C ARG A 98 -8.39 6.57 8.70
N ARG A 99 -7.26 7.17 8.31
CA ARG A 99 -7.26 8.55 7.79
C ARG A 99 -7.97 8.69 6.46
N VAL A 100 -7.68 7.82 5.49
CA VAL A 100 -8.32 7.81 4.17
C VAL A 100 -9.83 7.63 4.30
N LEU A 101 -10.28 6.75 5.20
CA LEU A 101 -11.70 6.53 5.48
C LEU A 101 -12.36 7.76 6.10
N GLN A 102 -11.69 8.42 7.07
CA GLN A 102 -12.18 9.66 7.69
C GLN A 102 -12.34 10.79 6.66
N VAL A 103 -11.34 10.99 5.79
CA VAL A 103 -11.41 12.01 4.74
C VAL A 103 -12.51 11.69 3.72
N ALA A 104 -12.73 10.41 3.37
CA ALA A 104 -13.79 10.00 2.46
C ALA A 104 -15.21 10.29 2.98
N GLN A 105 -15.40 10.37 4.30
CA GLN A 105 -16.69 10.74 4.89
C GLN A 105 -17.04 12.21 4.62
N SER A 106 -16.04 13.10 4.68
CA SER A 106 -16.25 14.55 4.49
C SER A 106 -16.02 15.05 3.07
N THR A 107 -15.36 14.26 2.21
CA THR A 107 -14.88 14.75 0.90
C THR A 107 -15.30 13.81 -0.24
N ASP A 108 -16.14 14.33 -1.15
CA ASP A 108 -16.69 13.57 -2.28
C ASP A 108 -15.62 13.03 -3.24
N CYS A 109 -14.57 13.82 -3.50
CA CYS A 109 -13.44 13.40 -4.34
C CYS A 109 -12.81 12.08 -3.84
N ILE A 110 -12.43 12.03 -2.56
CA ILE A 110 -11.80 10.85 -1.96
C ILE A 110 -12.80 9.70 -1.88
N ARG A 111 -14.07 9.97 -1.59
CA ARG A 111 -15.12 8.95 -1.59
C ARG A 111 -15.25 8.26 -2.95
N HIS A 112 -15.35 9.03 -4.02
CA HIS A 112 -15.43 8.49 -5.37
C HIS A 112 -14.15 7.76 -5.79
N ALA A 113 -12.97 8.26 -5.37
CA ALA A 113 -11.69 7.61 -5.65
C ALA A 113 -11.58 6.23 -4.96
N ILE A 114 -12.00 6.11 -3.69
CA ILE A 114 -12.03 4.82 -2.98
C ILE A 114 -12.99 3.84 -3.65
N VAL A 115 -14.19 4.30 -4.04
CA VAL A 115 -15.17 3.46 -4.74
C VAL A 115 -14.60 2.97 -6.07
N ALA A 116 -13.94 3.84 -6.84
CA ALA A 116 -13.27 3.45 -8.07
C ALA A 116 -12.16 2.41 -7.82
N LEU A 117 -11.31 2.63 -6.81
CA LEU A 117 -10.26 1.68 -6.42
C LEU A 117 -10.84 0.32 -6.02
N ALA A 118 -11.95 0.29 -5.28
CA ALA A 118 -12.63 -0.96 -4.93
C ALA A 118 -13.09 -1.73 -6.17
N TYR A 119 -13.71 -1.06 -7.15
CA TYR A 119 -14.10 -1.70 -8.41
C TYR A 119 -12.89 -2.24 -9.17
N TYR A 120 -11.82 -1.45 -9.32
CA TYR A 120 -10.63 -1.90 -10.03
C TYR A 120 -9.92 -3.06 -9.34
N HIS A 121 -9.90 -3.07 -8.00
CA HIS A 121 -9.38 -4.20 -7.25
C HIS A 121 -10.27 -5.44 -7.44
N GLN A 122 -11.60 -5.30 -7.42
CA GLN A 122 -12.51 -6.41 -7.68
C GLN A 122 -12.31 -7.00 -9.09
N LEU A 123 -12.22 -6.14 -10.12
CA LEU A 123 -11.94 -6.55 -11.50
C LEU A 123 -10.59 -7.24 -11.63
N TYR A 124 -9.58 -6.74 -10.90
CA TYR A 124 -8.29 -7.41 -10.81
C TYR A 124 -8.48 -8.80 -10.23
N LEU A 125 -9.16 -8.98 -9.08
CA LEU A 125 -9.34 -10.30 -8.47
C LEU A 125 -10.11 -11.30 -9.35
N THR A 126 -11.15 -10.87 -10.07
CA THR A 126 -11.98 -11.74 -10.92
C THR A 126 -11.39 -12.00 -12.30
N HIS A 127 -10.28 -11.34 -12.67
CA HIS A 127 -9.68 -11.41 -14.00
C HIS A 127 -10.61 -10.87 -15.12
N GLU A 128 -11.59 -10.03 -14.75
CA GLU A 128 -12.58 -9.45 -15.66
C GLU A 128 -12.22 -8.04 -16.17
N GLN A 129 -10.94 -7.66 -16.04
CA GLN A 129 -10.39 -6.31 -16.32
C GLN A 129 -10.86 -5.65 -17.63
N TRP A 130 -11.34 -6.43 -18.61
CA TRP A 130 -11.69 -5.95 -19.95
C TRP A 130 -13.06 -6.39 -20.48
N ARG A 131 -13.92 -7.02 -19.67
CA ARG A 131 -15.15 -7.67 -20.17
C ARG A 131 -16.47 -7.28 -19.50
N SER A 132 -16.48 -6.59 -18.36
CA SER A 132 -17.71 -6.39 -17.58
C SER A 132 -18.27 -4.96 -17.59
N LEU A 133 -19.59 -4.83 -17.41
CA LEU A 133 -20.30 -3.55 -17.16
C LEU A 133 -19.74 -2.80 -15.93
N ASP A 134 -19.08 -3.51 -15.01
CA ASP A 134 -18.46 -2.91 -13.82
C ASP A 134 -17.27 -2.03 -14.16
N SER A 135 -16.63 -2.22 -15.32
CA SER A 135 -15.60 -1.29 -15.84
C SER A 135 -16.16 0.10 -16.14
N VAL A 136 -17.41 0.18 -16.60
CA VAL A 136 -18.11 1.46 -16.87
C VAL A 136 -18.40 2.18 -15.56
N SER A 137 -18.83 1.44 -14.52
CA SER A 137 -19.06 1.97 -13.18
C SER A 137 -17.76 2.45 -12.51
N ALA A 138 -16.67 1.69 -12.66
CA ALA A 138 -15.35 2.05 -12.16
C ALA A 138 -14.87 3.38 -12.79
N LEU A 139 -14.95 3.49 -14.12
CA LEU A 139 -14.55 4.68 -14.86
C LEU A 139 -15.44 5.90 -14.53
N LYS A 140 -16.75 5.68 -14.30
CA LYS A 140 -17.65 6.73 -13.85
C LYS A 140 -17.17 7.34 -12.53
N HIS A 141 -16.88 6.52 -11.51
CA HIS A 141 -16.40 7.02 -10.22
C HIS A 141 -15.01 7.66 -10.31
N TYR A 142 -14.13 7.10 -11.14
CA TYR A 142 -12.83 7.70 -11.44
C TYR A 142 -12.99 9.14 -11.99
N ASN A 143 -13.87 9.33 -12.99
CA ASN A 143 -14.13 10.63 -13.59
C ASN A 143 -14.86 11.59 -12.64
N LEU A 144 -15.78 11.09 -11.82
CA LEU A 144 -16.42 11.90 -10.78
C LEU A 144 -15.39 12.40 -9.77
N ALA A 145 -14.47 11.56 -9.32
CA ALA A 145 -13.40 11.96 -8.41
C ALA A 145 -12.53 13.09 -8.99
N ILE A 146 -12.18 13.01 -10.27
CA ILE A 146 -11.44 14.08 -10.97
C ILE A 146 -12.26 15.36 -11.03
N ARG A 147 -13.55 15.27 -11.39
CA ARG A 147 -14.43 16.43 -11.49
C ARG A 147 -14.55 17.16 -10.15
N GLU A 148 -14.75 16.42 -9.05
CA GLU A 148 -14.82 17.01 -7.70
C GLU A 148 -13.48 17.61 -7.27
N LEU A 149 -12.35 17.02 -7.69
CA LEU A 149 -11.01 17.58 -7.44
C LEU A 149 -10.77 18.91 -8.17
N LEU A 150 -11.32 19.05 -9.38
CA LEU A 150 -11.17 20.23 -10.23
C LEU A 150 -12.17 21.36 -9.92
N ASN A 151 -13.15 21.11 -9.05
CA ASN A 151 -14.12 22.09 -8.58
C ASN A 151 -13.81 22.51 -7.13
N PRO A 152 -12.69 23.23 -6.87
CA PRO A 152 -12.28 23.54 -5.51
C PRO A 152 -13.30 24.46 -4.81
N SER A 153 -13.67 24.10 -3.58
CA SER A 153 -14.32 25.03 -2.65
C SER A 153 -13.40 26.25 -2.40
N PRO A 154 -13.94 27.44 -2.06
CA PRO A 154 -13.17 28.67 -1.92
C PRO A 154 -12.03 28.65 -0.88
N ASP A 155 -11.91 27.62 -0.04
CA ASP A 155 -10.84 27.48 0.96
C ASP A 155 -9.67 26.60 0.48
N THR A 156 -9.04 27.03 -0.61
CA THR A 156 -7.97 26.31 -1.36
C THR A 156 -6.71 26.01 -0.54
N SER A 157 -6.49 26.76 0.56
CA SER A 157 -5.28 26.63 1.39
C SER A 157 -5.22 25.34 2.22
N SER A 158 -6.37 24.66 2.40
CA SER A 158 -6.51 23.47 3.24
C SER A 158 -6.48 22.13 2.48
N GLN A 159 -6.52 22.14 1.14
CA GLN A 159 -6.78 20.93 0.34
C GLN A 159 -5.56 20.10 -0.07
N GLY A 160 -4.33 20.49 0.28
CA GLY A 160 -3.15 19.76 -0.24
C GLY A 160 -3.07 18.30 0.22
N HIS A 161 -3.52 17.97 1.43
CA HIS A 161 -3.64 16.58 1.86
C HIS A 161 -4.63 15.79 1.00
N ILE A 162 -5.76 16.39 0.57
CA ILE A 162 -6.73 15.76 -0.34
C ILE A 162 -6.08 15.49 -1.69
N LEU A 163 -5.36 16.46 -2.27
CA LEU A 163 -4.66 16.28 -3.55
C LEU A 163 -3.65 15.12 -3.50
N VAL A 164 -2.87 15.05 -2.42
CA VAL A 164 -1.88 13.98 -2.22
C VAL A 164 -2.58 12.62 -2.06
N LEU A 165 -3.64 12.53 -1.25
CA LEU A 165 -4.42 11.30 -1.11
C LEU A 165 -5.06 10.84 -2.43
N SER A 166 -5.63 11.77 -3.20
CA SER A 166 -6.18 11.48 -4.52
C SER A 166 -5.11 10.89 -5.44
N CYS A 167 -3.91 11.47 -5.45
CA CYS A 167 -2.79 10.94 -6.25
C CYS A 167 -2.41 9.52 -5.82
N LEU A 168 -2.31 9.23 -4.51
CA LEU A 168 -2.04 7.88 -4.02
C LEU A 168 -3.08 6.86 -4.49
N ILE A 169 -4.36 7.20 -4.36
CA ILE A 169 -5.45 6.31 -4.77
C ILE A 169 -5.44 6.09 -6.28
N PHE A 170 -5.24 7.16 -7.07
CA PHE A 170 -5.14 7.04 -8.52
C PHE A 170 -3.90 6.26 -8.96
N ILE A 171 -2.76 6.38 -8.28
CA ILE A 171 -1.59 5.53 -8.52
C ILE A 171 -1.98 4.06 -8.32
N CYS A 172 -2.66 3.71 -7.22
CA CYS A 172 -3.12 2.34 -6.99
C CYS A 172 -4.03 1.83 -8.12
N ILE A 173 -4.94 2.67 -8.62
CA ILE A 173 -5.82 2.34 -9.75
C ILE A 173 -5.02 2.10 -11.03
N GLU A 174 -4.11 3.00 -11.37
CA GLU A 174 -3.28 2.88 -12.59
C GLU A 174 -2.36 1.65 -12.52
N LEU A 175 -1.86 1.29 -11.33
CA LEU A 175 -1.07 0.07 -11.12
C LEU A 175 -1.91 -1.21 -11.30
N LEU A 176 -3.13 -1.25 -10.76
CA LEU A 176 -4.07 -2.37 -10.98
C LEU A 176 -4.46 -2.53 -12.46
N HIS A 177 -4.46 -1.41 -13.20
CA HIS A 177 -4.66 -1.39 -14.64
C HIS A 177 -3.43 -1.78 -15.47
N GLY A 178 -2.24 -1.88 -14.87
CA GLY A 178 -0.98 -2.08 -15.60
C GLY A 178 -0.48 -0.83 -16.35
N LYS A 179 -0.99 0.36 -16.06
CA LYS A 179 -0.60 1.64 -16.67
C LYS A 179 0.52 2.32 -15.89
N THR A 180 1.71 1.71 -15.90
CA THR A 180 2.87 2.18 -15.12
C THR A 180 3.30 3.61 -15.47
N ASP A 181 3.25 4.00 -16.76
CA ASP A 181 3.61 5.37 -17.19
C ASP A 181 2.66 6.44 -16.61
N SER A 182 1.36 6.14 -16.57
CA SER A 182 0.36 6.98 -15.91
C SER A 182 0.65 7.09 -14.42
N ALA A 183 0.94 5.96 -13.76
CA ALA A 183 1.29 5.92 -12.35
C ALA A 183 2.55 6.76 -12.04
N ILE A 184 3.58 6.69 -12.88
CA ILE A 184 4.79 7.54 -12.76
C ILE A 184 4.45 9.03 -12.94
N SER A 185 3.58 9.36 -13.88
CA SER A 185 3.14 10.73 -14.11
C SER A 185 2.36 11.30 -12.91
N LEU A 186 1.45 10.51 -12.34
CA LEU A 186 0.73 10.83 -11.11
C LEU A 186 1.68 10.95 -9.92
N PHE A 187 2.68 10.07 -9.81
CA PHE A 187 3.71 10.14 -8.78
C PHE A 187 4.48 11.46 -8.82
N ARG A 188 4.90 11.89 -10.01
CA ARG A 188 5.59 13.18 -10.20
C ARG A 188 4.71 14.37 -9.85
N TYR A 189 3.42 14.31 -10.20
CA TYR A 189 2.47 15.34 -9.82
C TYR A 189 2.30 15.39 -8.30
N GLY A 190 2.14 14.23 -7.64
CA GLY A 190 2.09 14.10 -6.19
C GLY A 190 3.32 14.67 -5.49
N CYS A 191 4.53 14.40 -5.99
CA CYS A 191 5.78 14.98 -5.49
C CYS A 191 5.75 16.52 -5.50
N ARG A 192 5.26 17.14 -6.60
CA ARG A 192 5.12 18.60 -6.67
C ARG A 192 4.11 19.13 -5.67
N MET A 193 2.99 18.43 -5.47
CA MET A 193 1.98 18.80 -4.48
C MET A 193 2.50 18.72 -3.04
N ILE A 194 3.25 17.66 -2.71
CA ILE A 194 3.92 17.52 -1.41
C ILE A 194 4.88 18.69 -1.15
N GLN A 195 5.72 19.02 -2.13
CA GLN A 195 6.66 20.15 -2.01
C GLN A 195 5.94 21.48 -1.82
N GLN A 196 4.87 21.73 -2.57
CA GLN A 196 4.06 22.94 -2.43
C GLN A 196 3.40 23.03 -1.06
N PHE A 197 2.80 21.94 -0.60
CA PHE A 197 2.11 21.89 0.69
C PHE A 197 3.06 22.16 1.86
N ARG A 198 4.25 21.53 1.87
CA ARG A 198 5.27 21.77 2.89
C ARG A 198 5.69 23.24 2.97
N ARG A 199 5.84 23.93 1.83
CA ARG A 199 6.16 25.37 1.78
C ARG A 199 5.06 26.21 2.39
N THR A 200 3.80 25.92 2.07
CA THR A 200 2.64 26.66 2.62
C THR A 200 2.49 26.44 4.12
N PHE A 201 2.74 25.22 4.62
CA PHE A 201 2.65 24.88 6.04
C PHE A 201 3.79 25.46 6.87
N SER A 202 5.03 25.49 6.36
CA SER A 202 6.17 26.10 7.07
C SER A 202 5.98 27.59 7.36
N VAL A 203 5.23 28.31 6.51
CA VAL A 203 4.96 29.74 6.66
C VAL A 203 3.86 30.02 7.70
N SER A 204 2.97 29.05 7.99
CA SER A 204 1.79 29.21 8.85
C SER A 204 1.95 28.77 10.30
N ARG A 205 3.16 28.40 10.76
CA ARG A 205 3.46 27.92 12.13
C ARG A 205 3.17 28.90 13.28
N GLY A 206 2.69 30.11 13.00
CA GLY A 206 2.44 31.15 14.01
C GLY A 206 1.11 31.07 14.78
N HIS A 207 0.11 30.28 14.36
CA HIS A 207 -1.20 30.25 15.05
C HIS A 207 -1.78 28.83 15.11
N GLY A 208 -1.66 28.22 16.29
CA GLY A 208 -2.10 26.87 16.60
C GLY A 208 -3.62 26.72 16.63
N SER A 209 -4.14 25.83 15.77
CA SER A 209 -5.51 25.31 15.79
C SER A 209 -5.44 23.78 15.71
N HIS A 210 -6.26 23.08 16.49
CA HIS A 210 -6.33 21.61 16.49
C HIS A 210 -6.64 21.01 15.11
N THR A 211 -7.43 21.69 14.26
CA THR A 211 -7.74 21.22 12.89
C THR A 211 -6.54 21.18 11.96
N LYS A 212 -5.52 22.05 12.18
CA LYS A 212 -4.27 22.03 11.41
C LYS A 212 -3.44 20.78 11.75
N SER A 213 -3.57 20.26 12.98
CA SER A 213 -2.82 19.09 13.45
C SER A 213 -3.28 17.79 12.79
N ASP A 214 -4.58 17.59 12.56
CA ASP A 214 -5.09 16.37 11.92
C ASP A 214 -4.79 16.32 10.41
N VAL A 215 -4.88 17.47 9.75
CA VAL A 215 -4.50 17.63 8.34
C VAL A 215 -3.01 17.36 8.16
N GLU A 216 -2.16 17.90 9.05
CA GLU A 216 -0.71 17.66 9.04
C GLU A 216 -0.38 16.19 9.31
N ALA A 217 -1.02 15.56 10.29
CA ALA A 217 -0.84 14.13 10.57
C ALA A 217 -1.22 13.25 9.37
N THR A 218 -2.36 13.55 8.73
CA THR A 218 -2.81 12.85 7.51
C THR A 218 -1.83 13.04 6.36
N PHE A 219 -1.34 14.27 6.17
CA PHE A 219 -0.34 14.57 5.16
C PHE A 219 0.97 13.80 5.40
N ASN A 220 1.47 13.76 6.64
CA ASN A 220 2.72 13.05 6.98
C ASN A 220 2.61 11.54 6.71
N LEU A 221 1.45 10.93 6.99
CA LEU A 221 1.19 9.53 6.65
C LEU A 221 1.14 9.31 5.14
N ALA A 222 0.47 10.20 4.40
CA ALA A 222 0.43 10.15 2.93
C ALA A 222 1.82 10.34 2.31
N ASP A 223 2.64 11.23 2.88
CA ASP A 223 4.03 11.49 2.50
C ASP A 223 4.91 10.25 2.69
N ALA A 224 4.77 9.56 3.83
CA ALA A 224 5.47 8.30 4.10
C ALA A 224 5.07 7.20 3.09
N CYS A 225 3.78 7.07 2.77
CA CYS A 225 3.31 6.14 1.74
C CYS A 225 3.87 6.48 0.35
N PHE A 226 3.92 7.77 0.00
CA PHE A 226 4.54 8.25 -1.24
C PHE A 226 6.03 7.91 -1.32
N ARG A 227 6.76 8.03 -0.21
CA ARG A 227 8.17 7.65 -0.12
C ARG A 227 8.37 6.16 -0.41
N ARG A 228 7.51 5.28 0.15
CA ARG A 228 7.56 3.84 -0.14
C ARG A 228 7.38 3.54 -1.63
N ILE A 229 6.39 4.17 -2.28
CA ILE A 229 6.18 4.06 -3.74
C ILE A 229 7.38 4.60 -4.50
N ALA A 230 7.98 5.71 -4.05
CA ALA A 230 9.15 6.29 -4.67
C ALA A 230 10.35 5.32 -4.67
N VAL A 231 10.61 4.65 -3.55
CA VAL A 231 11.67 3.62 -3.46
C VAL A 231 11.39 2.49 -4.44
N GLN A 232 10.16 1.99 -4.50
CA GLN A 232 9.78 0.96 -5.46
C GLN A 232 10.01 1.38 -6.91
N LEU A 233 9.64 2.62 -7.28
CA LEU A 233 9.88 3.17 -8.61
C LEU A 233 11.38 3.31 -8.92
N LEU A 234 12.21 3.72 -7.96
CA LEU A 234 13.65 3.77 -8.13
C LEU A 234 14.26 2.38 -8.32
N MET A 235 13.75 1.37 -7.61
CA MET A 235 14.18 -0.02 -7.78
C MET A 235 13.78 -0.59 -9.14
N LEU A 236 12.64 -0.18 -9.70
CA LEU A 236 12.15 -0.66 -10.99
C LEU A 236 12.76 0.08 -12.20
N MET A 237 12.87 1.41 -12.12
CA MET A 237 13.12 2.29 -13.27
C MET A 237 14.27 3.29 -13.05
N GLY A 238 15.04 3.18 -11.95
CA GLY A 238 16.05 4.17 -11.57
C GLY A 238 17.22 4.33 -12.55
N ASP A 239 17.51 3.30 -13.35
CA ASP A 239 18.51 3.29 -14.42
C ASP A 239 17.99 3.79 -15.78
N VAL A 240 16.67 3.71 -16.00
CA VAL A 240 16.01 4.13 -17.24
C VAL A 240 15.57 5.59 -17.18
N ASP A 241 15.04 6.04 -16.04
CA ASP A 241 14.42 7.36 -15.89
C ASP A 241 15.09 8.20 -14.80
N ALA A 242 16.11 8.97 -15.19
CA ALA A 242 16.82 9.90 -14.32
C ALA A 242 15.91 10.97 -13.66
N GLY A 243 14.73 11.24 -14.23
CA GLY A 243 13.75 12.16 -13.67
C GLY A 243 13.13 11.67 -12.36
N LEU A 244 13.13 10.35 -12.12
CA LEU A 244 12.68 9.77 -10.86
C LEU A 244 13.57 10.18 -9.69
N TRP A 245 14.90 10.12 -9.86
CA TRP A 245 15.85 10.60 -8.85
C TRP A 245 15.66 12.07 -8.52
N SER A 246 15.49 12.92 -9.54
CA SER A 246 15.21 14.34 -9.34
C SER A 246 13.93 14.56 -8.51
N SER A 247 12.89 13.76 -8.77
CA SER A 247 11.63 13.83 -8.03
C SER A 247 11.78 13.33 -6.60
N TYR A 248 12.51 12.22 -6.40
CA TYR A 248 12.80 11.66 -5.08
C TYR A 248 13.58 12.65 -4.22
N TYR A 249 14.75 13.09 -4.66
CA TYR A 249 15.62 13.96 -3.85
C TYR A 249 14.93 15.28 -3.50
N LYS A 250 14.31 15.97 -4.47
CA LYS A 250 13.62 17.24 -4.19
C LYS A 250 12.48 17.11 -3.19
N THR A 251 11.91 15.92 -3.05
CA THR A 251 10.74 15.67 -2.19
C THR A 251 11.14 15.09 -0.84
N PHE A 252 12.06 14.12 -0.79
CA PHE A 252 12.28 13.28 0.40
C PHE A 252 13.68 13.39 1.04
N SER A 253 14.64 14.10 0.42
CA SER A 253 16.02 14.14 0.93
C SER A 253 16.15 14.76 2.34
N ASN A 254 15.19 15.59 2.74
CA ASN A 254 15.22 16.35 4.00
C ASN A 254 14.33 15.74 5.10
N THR A 255 13.77 14.54 4.88
CA THR A 255 12.79 13.91 5.78
C THR A 255 13.25 12.56 6.34
N LEU A 256 14.53 12.25 6.19
CA LEU A 256 15.12 11.05 6.78
C LEU A 256 15.28 11.32 8.30
N PRO A 257 14.63 10.52 9.18
CA PRO A 257 14.93 10.61 10.59
C PRO A 257 16.44 10.33 10.79
N PRO A 258 17.10 10.97 11.78
CA PRO A 258 18.45 10.56 12.13
C PRO A 258 18.43 9.06 12.45
N PRO A 259 19.50 8.31 12.13
CA PRO A 259 19.55 6.87 12.34
C PRO A 259 19.35 6.57 13.84
N ASN A 260 18.09 6.29 14.21
CA ASN A 260 17.77 5.77 15.53
C ASN A 260 18.22 4.32 15.55
N THR A 261 19.12 4.02 16.48
CA THR A 261 19.84 2.74 16.56
C THR A 261 18.99 1.59 17.11
N SER A 262 17.73 1.85 17.51
CA SER A 262 16.79 0.84 18.00
C SER A 262 15.43 1.02 17.35
N PHE A 263 14.77 -0.10 17.05
CA PHE A 263 13.43 -0.13 16.47
C PHE A 263 12.43 -0.44 17.57
N SER A 264 11.29 0.28 17.60
CA SER A 264 10.20 -0.02 18.54
C SER A 264 9.14 -0.95 17.95
N SER A 265 9.14 -1.10 16.62
CA SER A 265 8.19 -1.91 15.89
C SER A 265 8.77 -2.45 14.57
N LEU A 266 8.12 -3.46 13.99
CA LEU A 266 8.44 -3.96 12.64
C LEU A 266 8.25 -2.86 11.57
N SER A 267 7.29 -1.94 11.78
CA SER A 267 7.07 -0.80 10.89
C SER A 267 8.25 0.18 10.91
N ASP A 268 8.90 0.38 12.06
CA ASP A 268 10.10 1.23 12.14
C ASP A 268 11.26 0.61 11.36
N ALA A 269 11.46 -0.70 11.51
CA ALA A 269 12.47 -1.44 10.76
C ALA A 269 12.22 -1.35 9.25
N ARG A 270 10.94 -1.44 8.82
CA ARG A 270 10.52 -1.21 7.43
C ARG A 270 10.84 0.22 6.97
N GLU A 271 10.53 1.26 7.75
CA GLU A 271 10.84 2.63 7.30
C GLU A 271 12.36 2.87 7.17
N ALA A 272 13.16 2.28 8.05
CA ALA A 272 14.61 2.42 8.06
C ALA A 272 15.29 1.69 6.89
N ILE A 273 14.80 0.52 6.49
CA ILE A 273 15.42 -0.25 5.40
C ILE A 273 15.30 0.43 4.03
N LEU A 274 14.28 1.28 3.85
CA LEU A 274 14.05 2.04 2.61
C LEU A 274 15.22 2.94 2.25
N GLU A 275 15.89 3.53 3.24
CA GLU A 275 17.05 4.41 3.01
C GLU A 275 18.22 3.62 2.43
N LEU A 276 18.47 2.43 2.96
CA LEU A 276 19.51 1.53 2.48
C LEU A 276 19.21 1.05 1.05
N LEU A 277 17.94 0.73 0.77
CA LEU A 277 17.51 0.35 -0.58
C LEU A 277 17.70 1.49 -1.59
N VAL A 278 17.44 2.73 -1.18
CA VAL A 278 17.69 3.91 -2.03
C VAL A 278 19.18 4.09 -2.28
N GLU A 279 20.05 3.95 -1.28
CA GLU A 279 21.51 4.04 -1.48
C GLU A 279 22.04 2.99 -2.48
N GLN A 280 21.38 1.82 -2.58
CA GLN A 280 21.73 0.77 -3.53
C GLN A 280 21.02 0.87 -4.89
N ALA A 281 19.91 1.61 -4.98
CA ALA A 281 19.15 1.78 -6.23
C ALA A 281 20.02 2.43 -7.30
N SER A 282 19.90 2.01 -8.56
CA SER A 282 20.78 2.45 -9.66
C SER A 282 20.79 3.99 -9.80
N PRO A 283 21.96 4.66 -9.88
CA PRO A 283 23.29 4.11 -10.15
C PRO A 283 23.99 3.48 -8.92
N GLY A 284 23.41 3.65 -7.74
CA GLY A 284 23.90 3.17 -6.46
C GLY A 284 25.27 3.75 -6.13
N LEU A 285 26.13 2.91 -5.56
CA LEU A 285 27.49 3.28 -5.16
C LEU A 285 28.53 3.10 -6.29
N LYS A 286 28.09 2.90 -7.54
CA LYS A 286 29.01 2.70 -8.67
C LYS A 286 29.82 3.97 -8.93
N GLY A 287 31.15 3.83 -8.95
CA GLY A 287 32.07 4.96 -9.18
C GLY A 287 32.24 5.89 -7.98
N LYS A 288 31.61 5.57 -6.83
CA LYS A 288 31.84 6.28 -5.58
C LYS A 288 33.16 5.85 -4.94
N PRO A 289 33.77 6.71 -4.10
CA PRO A 289 34.94 6.33 -3.32
C PRO A 289 34.65 5.12 -2.43
N ILE A 290 35.66 4.27 -2.22
CA ILE A 290 35.53 3.03 -1.44
C ILE A 290 35.00 3.25 -0.01
N TYR A 291 35.31 4.40 0.61
CA TYR A 291 34.83 4.73 1.95
C TYR A 291 33.29 4.87 2.02
N GLU A 292 32.63 5.30 0.94
CA GLU A 292 31.16 5.34 0.88
C GLU A 292 30.58 3.93 0.88
N THR A 293 31.23 2.98 0.17
CA THR A 293 30.83 1.56 0.19
C THR A 293 31.03 0.93 1.56
N ILE A 294 32.15 1.21 2.24
CA ILE A 294 32.41 0.73 3.60
C ILE A 294 31.37 1.31 4.58
N SER A 295 31.11 2.61 4.50
CA SER A 295 30.09 3.28 5.32
C SER A 295 28.70 2.66 5.11
N HIS A 296 28.32 2.42 3.86
CA HIS A 296 27.06 1.75 3.54
C HIS A 296 26.98 0.32 4.09
N ALA A 297 28.07 -0.46 3.95
CA ALA A 297 28.15 -1.80 4.53
C ALA A 297 27.92 -1.77 6.06
N SER A 298 28.55 -0.84 6.77
CA SER A 298 28.35 -0.67 8.22
C SER A 298 26.91 -0.29 8.58
N LYS A 299 26.22 0.51 7.76
CA LYS A 299 24.79 0.82 7.98
C LYS A 299 23.90 -0.41 7.81
N VAL A 300 24.18 -1.26 6.82
CA VAL A 300 23.44 -2.52 6.59
C VAL A 300 23.63 -3.46 7.78
N GLU A 301 24.87 -3.63 8.27
CA GLU A 301 25.18 -4.43 9.45
C GLU A 301 24.50 -3.89 10.70
N GLN A 302 24.56 -2.56 10.92
CA GLN A 302 23.89 -1.90 12.04
C GLN A 302 22.38 -2.11 12.02
N TRP A 303 21.74 -1.95 10.85
CA TRP A 303 20.31 -2.22 10.69
C TRP A 303 19.99 -3.68 11.04
N GLY A 304 20.82 -4.62 10.59
CA GLY A 304 20.69 -6.04 10.92
C GLY A 304 20.73 -6.29 12.43
N GLN A 305 21.71 -5.73 13.13
CA GLN A 305 21.83 -5.85 14.58
C GLN A 305 20.62 -5.25 15.32
N SER A 306 20.16 -4.06 14.91
CA SER A 306 18.98 -3.42 15.49
C SER A 306 17.72 -4.26 15.27
N PHE A 307 17.61 -4.92 14.12
CA PHE A 307 16.50 -5.83 13.83
C PHE A 307 16.56 -7.11 14.67
N ASP A 308 17.74 -7.71 14.83
CA ASP A 308 17.94 -8.90 15.68
C ASP A 308 17.60 -8.59 17.16
N ASN A 309 17.96 -7.39 17.64
CA ASN A 309 17.58 -6.92 18.98
C ASN A 309 16.05 -6.81 19.11
N LEU A 310 15.37 -6.20 18.13
CA LEU A 310 13.90 -6.10 18.12
C LEU A 310 13.25 -7.50 18.18
N LEU A 311 13.74 -8.46 17.37
CA LEU A 311 13.20 -9.82 17.37
C LEU A 311 13.40 -10.52 18.73
N THR A 312 14.56 -10.29 19.36
CA THR A 312 14.87 -10.82 20.70
C THR A 312 13.94 -10.24 21.76
N GLU A 313 13.71 -8.93 21.75
CA GLU A 313 12.79 -8.25 22.67
C GLU A 313 11.35 -8.74 22.50
N LEU A 314 10.89 -8.87 21.26
CA LEU A 314 9.56 -9.40 20.95
C LEU A 314 9.42 -10.86 21.41
N GLY A 315 10.44 -11.70 21.20
CA GLY A 315 10.46 -13.08 21.68
C GLY A 315 10.43 -13.19 23.21
N ASN A 316 11.19 -12.34 23.90
CA ASN A 316 11.24 -12.29 25.37
C ASN A 316 9.93 -11.80 26.00
N SER A 317 9.09 -11.09 25.26
CA SER A 317 7.77 -10.65 25.73
C SER A 317 6.77 -11.79 25.96
N GLY A 318 7.12 -13.03 25.59
CA GLY A 318 6.27 -14.22 25.75
C GLY A 318 5.06 -14.26 24.80
N LYS A 319 4.92 -13.27 23.90
CA LYS A 319 3.87 -13.26 22.87
C LYS A 319 4.31 -14.12 21.69
N SER A 320 3.49 -15.08 21.30
CA SER A 320 3.67 -15.78 20.04
C SER A 320 3.45 -14.81 18.87
N PHE A 321 4.33 -14.83 17.88
CA PHE A 321 4.15 -14.11 16.63
C PHE A 321 2.87 -14.57 15.92
N SER A 322 2.05 -13.60 15.51
CA SER A 322 0.88 -13.83 14.66
C SER A 322 1.31 -14.29 13.26
N ALA A 323 0.36 -14.75 12.44
CA ALA A 323 0.65 -15.07 11.04
C ALA A 323 1.16 -13.84 10.27
N GLY A 324 0.59 -12.66 10.54
CA GLY A 324 1.04 -11.40 9.96
C GLY A 324 2.46 -11.04 10.38
N ASP A 325 2.79 -11.17 11.66
CA ASP A 325 4.15 -10.91 12.16
C ASP A 325 5.18 -11.82 11.47
N LYS A 326 4.88 -13.11 11.34
CA LYS A 326 5.78 -14.06 10.65
C LYS A 326 6.03 -13.66 9.20
N ARG A 327 4.98 -13.21 8.48
CA ARG A 327 5.10 -12.74 7.09
C ARG A 327 5.93 -11.47 7.01
N ALA A 328 5.70 -10.50 7.90
CA ALA A 328 6.44 -9.25 7.96
C ALA A 328 7.92 -9.45 8.31
N ILE A 329 8.21 -10.32 9.29
CA ILE A 329 9.58 -10.68 9.68
C ILE A 329 10.29 -11.36 8.51
N ALA A 330 9.65 -12.31 7.83
CA ALA A 330 10.24 -12.97 6.67
C ALA A 330 10.53 -11.98 5.54
N LEU A 331 9.61 -11.04 5.26
CA LEU A 331 9.81 -10.01 4.25
C LEU A 331 11.01 -9.10 4.59
N LEU A 332 11.15 -8.69 5.84
CA LEU A 332 12.28 -7.88 6.31
C LEU A 332 13.61 -8.65 6.25
N GLN A 333 13.62 -9.95 6.62
CA GLN A 333 14.81 -10.80 6.50
C GLN A 333 15.24 -10.98 5.04
N LEU A 334 14.29 -11.15 4.13
CA LEU A 334 14.55 -11.21 2.70
C LEU A 334 15.24 -9.93 2.20
N HIS A 335 14.75 -8.75 2.60
CA HIS A 335 15.36 -7.48 2.17
C HIS A 335 16.73 -7.26 2.82
N ARG A 336 16.92 -7.66 4.08
CA ARG A 336 18.25 -7.64 4.74
C ARG A 336 19.26 -8.45 3.96
N LYS A 337 18.96 -9.71 3.66
CA LYS A 337 19.84 -10.61 2.90
C LYS A 337 20.16 -10.05 1.52
N TYR A 338 19.16 -9.50 0.84
CA TYR A 338 19.36 -8.81 -0.44
C TYR A 338 20.34 -7.64 -0.34
N LEU A 339 20.22 -6.79 0.70
CA LEU A 339 21.15 -5.68 0.94
C LEU A 339 22.57 -6.16 1.24
N GLU A 340 22.72 -7.18 2.10
CA GLU A 340 24.02 -7.80 2.46
C GLU A 340 24.75 -8.32 1.21
N ILE A 341 24.06 -9.06 0.34
CA ILE A 341 24.62 -9.57 -0.93
C ILE A 341 25.01 -8.41 -1.87
N ASN A 342 24.18 -7.37 -1.93
CA ASN A 342 24.43 -6.20 -2.79
C ASN A 342 25.66 -5.38 -2.35
N VAL A 343 26.06 -5.40 -1.08
CA VAL A 343 27.31 -4.74 -0.65
C VAL A 343 28.50 -5.35 -1.38
N ALA A 344 28.56 -6.69 -1.49
CA ALA A 344 29.66 -7.41 -2.12
C ALA A 344 29.85 -7.02 -3.60
N LYS A 345 28.75 -6.67 -4.27
CA LYS A 345 28.72 -6.15 -5.65
C LYS A 345 29.64 -4.94 -5.87
N TYR A 346 29.75 -4.07 -4.87
CA TYR A 346 30.51 -2.81 -4.97
C TYR A 346 31.97 -2.98 -4.54
N LEU A 347 32.27 -3.97 -3.69
CA LEU A 347 33.62 -4.26 -3.22
C LEU A 347 34.43 -5.09 -4.22
N HIS A 348 33.79 -6.00 -4.94
CA HIS A 348 34.48 -6.99 -5.77
C HIS A 348 34.29 -6.82 -7.29
N GLY A 349 33.43 -5.90 -7.72
CA GLY A 349 33.15 -5.62 -9.13
C GLY A 349 32.03 -6.50 -9.73
N GLN A 350 31.33 -5.97 -10.74
CA GLN A 350 30.11 -6.55 -11.34
C GLN A 350 30.34 -7.34 -12.64
N GLY A 351 31.58 -7.46 -13.09
CA GLY A 351 31.88 -7.93 -14.46
C GLY A 351 31.55 -9.40 -14.68
N ASP A 352 31.91 -10.24 -13.72
CA ASP A 352 31.81 -11.69 -13.80
C ASP A 352 30.47 -12.19 -13.24
N PRO A 353 29.56 -12.77 -14.07
CA PRO A 353 28.33 -13.40 -13.59
C PRO A 353 28.57 -14.58 -12.65
N CYS A 354 29.74 -15.23 -12.72
CA CYS A 354 30.10 -16.34 -11.86
C CYS A 354 30.34 -15.89 -10.42
N PHE A 355 30.62 -14.60 -10.20
CA PHE A 355 30.78 -14.01 -8.88
C PHE A 355 29.62 -14.36 -7.95
N TRP A 356 28.39 -14.38 -8.48
CA TRP A 356 27.17 -14.59 -7.70
C TRP A 356 27.02 -16.02 -7.16
N ASP A 357 27.73 -17.01 -7.71
CA ASP A 357 27.59 -18.40 -7.30
C ASP A 357 27.98 -18.64 -5.84
N ARG A 358 28.85 -17.80 -5.27
CA ARG A 358 29.23 -17.87 -3.85
C ARG A 358 28.08 -17.56 -2.90
N PHE A 359 27.00 -16.96 -3.41
CA PHE A 359 25.82 -16.59 -2.63
C PHE A 359 24.64 -17.53 -2.88
N THR A 360 24.86 -18.71 -3.48
CA THR A 360 23.77 -19.65 -3.79
C THR A 360 22.96 -20.03 -2.54
N THR A 361 23.63 -20.23 -1.40
CA THR A 361 22.96 -20.56 -0.13
C THR A 361 22.08 -19.40 0.35
N GLU A 362 22.60 -18.19 0.32
CA GLU A 362 21.88 -16.98 0.73
C GLU A 362 20.72 -16.65 -0.22
N PHE A 363 20.87 -16.93 -1.50
CA PHE A 363 19.77 -16.87 -2.46
C PHE A 363 18.69 -17.91 -2.14
N ASP A 364 19.05 -19.13 -1.74
CA ASP A 364 18.07 -20.12 -1.29
C ASP A 364 17.32 -19.67 -0.02
N GLU A 365 18.04 -19.09 0.95
CA GLU A 365 17.44 -18.47 2.14
C GLU A 365 16.46 -17.35 1.78
N ILE A 366 16.83 -16.46 0.85
CA ILE A 366 15.93 -15.42 0.33
C ILE A 366 14.65 -16.05 -0.22
N VAL A 367 14.75 -17.13 -0.99
CA VAL A 367 13.57 -17.82 -1.54
C VAL A 367 12.72 -18.46 -0.43
N ASN A 368 13.34 -19.00 0.63
CA ASN A 368 12.62 -19.50 1.81
C ASN A 368 11.84 -18.39 2.54
N TYR A 369 12.47 -17.23 2.72
CA TYR A 369 11.81 -16.06 3.30
C TYR A 369 10.68 -15.55 2.41
N ALA A 370 10.87 -15.51 1.09
CA ALA A 370 9.82 -15.11 0.15
C ALA A 370 8.61 -16.05 0.22
N ALA A 371 8.83 -17.37 0.24
CA ALA A 371 7.75 -18.35 0.39
C ALA A 371 6.98 -18.16 1.71
N THR A 372 7.69 -17.88 2.81
CA THR A 372 7.09 -17.60 4.12
C THR A 372 6.29 -16.28 4.11
N ALA A 373 6.83 -15.23 3.49
CA ALA A 373 6.16 -13.94 3.33
C ALA A 373 4.89 -14.04 2.45
N ALA A 374 4.94 -14.86 1.41
CA ALA A 374 3.79 -15.21 0.58
C ALA A 374 2.75 -16.05 1.32
N GLY A 375 3.13 -16.74 2.42
CA GLY A 375 2.23 -17.61 3.17
C GLY A 375 2.08 -19.00 2.54
N LEU A 376 3.05 -19.43 1.74
CA LEU A 376 3.00 -20.69 1.00
C LEU A 376 3.31 -21.90 1.89
N ASP A 377 2.64 -23.02 1.58
CA ASP A 377 2.96 -24.33 2.16
C ASP A 377 4.30 -24.88 1.64
N LYS A 378 4.83 -25.95 2.23
CA LYS A 378 6.13 -26.54 1.83
C LYS A 378 6.11 -27.21 0.44
N ASN A 379 4.95 -27.49 -0.12
CA ASN A 379 4.78 -28.23 -1.37
C ASN A 379 4.56 -27.30 -2.58
N TYR A 380 4.61 -25.97 -2.40
CA TYR A 380 4.44 -25.00 -3.49
C TYR A 380 5.33 -25.29 -4.71
N ALA A 381 6.56 -25.77 -4.50
CA ALA A 381 7.49 -26.07 -5.58
C ALA A 381 7.13 -27.30 -6.42
N GLN A 382 6.18 -28.14 -5.97
CA GLN A 382 5.73 -29.34 -6.68
C GLN A 382 4.56 -29.07 -7.64
N ARG A 383 3.95 -27.88 -7.59
CA ARG A 383 2.82 -27.52 -8.45
C ARG A 383 3.28 -27.33 -9.91
N ASN A 384 2.43 -27.72 -10.84
CA ASN A 384 2.71 -27.56 -12.27
C ASN A 384 2.14 -26.23 -12.76
N TRP A 385 2.91 -25.15 -12.64
CA TRP A 385 2.47 -23.80 -12.98
C TRP A 385 2.11 -23.56 -14.45
N ALA A 386 2.38 -24.50 -15.35
CA ALA A 386 1.89 -24.43 -16.73
C ALA A 386 0.39 -24.79 -16.83
N ASN A 387 -0.09 -25.65 -15.93
CA ASN A 387 -1.46 -26.17 -15.95
C ASN A 387 -2.29 -25.70 -14.74
N ASP A 388 -1.64 -25.48 -13.60
CA ASP A 388 -2.26 -25.06 -12.37
C ASP A 388 -2.54 -23.55 -12.42
N SER A 389 -3.81 -23.20 -12.29
CA SER A 389 -4.20 -21.79 -12.13
C SER A 389 -3.77 -21.27 -10.76
N PRO A 390 -3.37 -19.99 -10.64
CA PRO A 390 -3.08 -19.38 -9.35
C PRO A 390 -4.23 -19.57 -8.37
N SER A 391 -3.92 -19.94 -7.12
CA SER A 391 -4.96 -20.22 -6.10
C SER A 391 -5.72 -18.97 -5.69
N GLU A 392 -5.01 -17.85 -5.57
CA GLU A 392 -5.57 -16.57 -5.17
C GLU A 392 -4.93 -15.41 -5.95
N ALA A 393 -5.53 -14.23 -5.82
CA ALA A 393 -4.99 -12.98 -6.31
C ALA A 393 -5.05 -11.93 -5.20
N TYR A 394 -4.08 -11.02 -5.16
CA TYR A 394 -4.07 -9.96 -4.16
C TYR A 394 -3.19 -8.78 -4.58
N PHE A 395 -3.49 -7.63 -3.97
CA PHE A 395 -2.90 -6.34 -4.28
C PHE A 395 -2.58 -5.59 -3.00
N HIS A 396 -1.31 -5.23 -2.81
CA HIS A 396 -0.88 -4.37 -1.71
C HIS A 396 0.09 -3.30 -2.22
N VAL A 397 0.32 -2.26 -1.41
CA VAL A 397 1.15 -1.11 -1.79
C VAL A 397 2.54 -1.12 -1.17
N ASP A 398 2.80 -2.01 -0.20
CA ASP A 398 4.14 -2.21 0.36
C ASP A 398 5.13 -2.80 -0.67
N LEU A 399 6.42 -2.58 -0.43
CA LEU A 399 7.49 -3.27 -1.14
C LEU A 399 7.50 -4.74 -0.70
N GLY A 400 7.13 -5.64 -1.60
CA GLY A 400 7.12 -7.07 -1.33
C GLY A 400 8.38 -7.80 -1.84
N TYR A 401 8.28 -9.11 -1.94
CA TYR A 401 9.39 -10.00 -2.30
C TYR A 401 9.70 -10.05 -3.81
N THR A 402 8.78 -9.62 -4.68
CA THR A 402 8.91 -9.74 -6.13
C THR A 402 10.18 -9.05 -6.65
N SER A 403 10.46 -7.83 -6.21
CA SER A 403 11.64 -7.06 -6.65
C SER A 403 12.96 -7.78 -6.36
N VAL A 404 13.05 -8.46 -5.22
CA VAL A 404 14.22 -9.23 -4.81
C VAL A 404 14.30 -10.54 -5.57
N LEU A 405 13.19 -11.26 -5.73
CA LEU A 405 13.17 -12.53 -6.47
C LEU A 405 13.55 -12.35 -7.95
N VAL A 406 13.14 -11.26 -8.60
CA VAL A 406 13.64 -10.90 -9.94
C VAL A 406 15.17 -10.81 -9.95
N SER A 407 15.75 -10.18 -8.93
CA SER A 407 17.20 -10.10 -8.80
C SER A 407 17.85 -11.45 -8.51
N VAL A 408 17.20 -12.34 -7.75
CA VAL A 408 17.68 -13.71 -7.52
C VAL A 408 17.74 -14.47 -8.84
N ILE A 409 16.65 -14.47 -9.59
CA ILE A 409 16.53 -15.16 -10.88
C ILE A 409 17.57 -14.64 -11.88
N ALA A 410 17.77 -13.33 -11.93
CA ALA A 410 18.71 -12.70 -12.85
C ALA A 410 20.19 -12.91 -12.49
N ARG A 411 20.53 -13.25 -11.23
CA ARG A 411 21.94 -13.31 -10.76
C ARG A 411 22.39 -14.72 -10.43
N CYS A 412 21.60 -15.47 -9.66
CA CYS A 412 21.88 -16.85 -9.31
C CYS A 412 21.87 -17.72 -10.59
N ARG A 413 22.82 -18.63 -10.74
CA ARG A 413 22.84 -19.60 -11.85
C ARG A 413 22.25 -20.95 -11.48
N ASP A 414 22.03 -21.19 -10.19
CA ASP A 414 21.59 -22.50 -9.73
C ASP A 414 20.17 -22.80 -10.27
N PRO A 415 19.99 -23.91 -11.00
CA PRO A 415 18.71 -24.24 -11.63
C PRO A 415 17.59 -24.48 -10.61
N SER A 416 17.90 -25.01 -9.42
CA SER A 416 16.93 -25.32 -8.38
C SER A 416 16.44 -24.06 -7.70
N VAL A 417 17.36 -23.21 -7.24
CA VAL A 417 17.03 -21.93 -6.58
C VAL A 417 16.19 -21.04 -7.49
N ARG A 418 16.55 -20.93 -8.78
CA ARG A 418 15.80 -20.12 -9.75
C ARG A 418 14.40 -20.65 -9.99
N ARG A 419 14.22 -21.96 -10.20
CA ARG A 419 12.90 -22.59 -10.37
C ARG A 419 12.02 -22.37 -9.13
N ARG A 420 12.59 -22.48 -7.93
CA ARG A 420 11.87 -22.20 -6.67
C ARG A 420 11.48 -20.73 -6.55
N ALA A 421 12.35 -19.79 -6.91
CA ALA A 421 12.03 -18.36 -6.91
C ALA A 421 10.85 -18.06 -7.86
N ILE A 422 10.91 -18.59 -9.10
CA ILE A 422 9.82 -18.48 -10.08
C ILE A 422 8.54 -19.11 -9.52
N ALA A 423 8.62 -20.28 -8.88
CA ALA A 423 7.48 -20.95 -8.28
C ALA A 423 6.79 -20.11 -7.18
N VAL A 424 7.55 -19.40 -6.33
CA VAL A 424 6.95 -18.47 -5.35
C VAL A 424 6.15 -17.38 -6.06
N MET A 425 6.72 -16.81 -7.13
CA MET A 425 6.09 -15.69 -7.85
C MET A 425 4.89 -16.10 -8.72
N LEU A 426 4.81 -17.36 -9.13
CA LEU A 426 3.69 -17.92 -9.91
C LEU A 426 2.60 -18.57 -9.06
N ALA A 427 2.86 -18.81 -7.77
CA ALA A 427 1.91 -19.50 -6.90
C ALA A 427 0.56 -18.76 -6.82
N GLU A 428 0.63 -17.43 -6.79
CA GLU A 428 -0.53 -16.55 -6.63
C GLU A 428 -0.36 -15.33 -7.54
N ARG A 429 -1.48 -14.71 -7.94
CA ARG A 429 -1.44 -13.54 -8.82
C ARG A 429 -1.32 -12.27 -7.99
N VAL A 430 -0.10 -11.79 -7.86
CA VAL A 430 0.25 -10.69 -6.96
C VAL A 430 0.57 -9.41 -7.71
N GLN A 431 -0.02 -8.30 -7.27
CA GLN A 431 0.43 -6.95 -7.59
C GLN A 431 1.03 -6.32 -6.31
N GLU A 432 2.35 -6.19 -6.27
CA GLU A 432 3.12 -5.64 -5.13
C GLU A 432 3.55 -4.21 -5.46
N GLY A 433 2.66 -3.25 -5.19
CA GLY A 433 2.83 -1.87 -5.60
C GLY A 433 3.11 -1.78 -7.10
N VAL A 434 4.31 -1.34 -7.48
CA VAL A 434 4.71 -1.19 -8.90
C VAL A 434 5.13 -2.50 -9.58
N PHE A 435 5.33 -3.57 -8.82
CA PHE A 435 5.80 -4.86 -9.32
C PHE A 435 4.64 -5.83 -9.56
N ASN A 436 4.55 -6.39 -10.76
CA ASN A 436 3.63 -7.48 -11.06
C ASN A 436 4.37 -8.82 -10.94
N GLY A 437 4.00 -9.65 -9.96
CA GLY A 437 4.71 -10.89 -9.66
C GLY A 437 4.66 -11.88 -10.83
N SER A 438 3.47 -12.11 -11.39
CA SER A 438 3.26 -13.08 -12.47
C SER A 438 3.99 -12.72 -13.77
N GLN A 439 3.93 -11.46 -14.20
CA GLN A 439 4.63 -10.98 -15.40
C GLN A 439 6.15 -11.03 -15.19
N SER A 440 6.63 -10.57 -14.03
CA SER A 440 8.06 -10.62 -13.70
C SER A 440 8.60 -12.05 -13.69
N ALA A 441 7.82 -13.01 -13.18
CA ALA A 441 8.18 -14.42 -13.14
C ALA A 441 8.29 -15.03 -14.54
N ARG A 442 7.36 -14.69 -15.45
CA ARG A 442 7.40 -15.15 -16.85
C ARG A 442 8.63 -14.64 -17.58
N VAL A 443 8.99 -13.37 -17.39
CA VAL A 443 10.23 -12.81 -17.92
C VAL A 443 11.46 -13.50 -17.33
N GLY A 444 11.48 -13.71 -16.02
CA GLY A 444 12.55 -14.43 -15.33
C GLY A 444 12.71 -15.89 -15.77
N ALA A 445 11.60 -16.60 -15.96
CA ALA A 445 11.57 -17.95 -16.51
C ALA A 445 12.15 -17.98 -17.93
N ARG A 446 11.79 -16.99 -18.76
CA ARG A 446 12.32 -16.88 -20.11
C ARG A 446 13.82 -16.60 -20.13
N VAL A 447 14.31 -15.75 -19.24
CA VAL A 447 15.76 -15.55 -19.04
C VAL A 447 16.43 -16.87 -18.71
N MET A 448 15.91 -17.61 -17.73
CA MET A 448 16.45 -18.91 -17.32
C MET A 448 16.48 -19.90 -18.49
N GLU A 449 15.39 -20.04 -19.24
CA GLU A 449 15.30 -20.92 -20.41
C GLU A 449 16.36 -20.59 -21.48
N LEU A 450 16.54 -19.30 -21.79
CA LEU A 450 17.51 -18.86 -22.79
C LEU A 450 18.95 -19.16 -22.35
N GLU A 451 19.27 -18.94 -21.07
CA GLU A 451 20.59 -19.25 -20.52
C GLU A 451 20.86 -20.77 -20.51
N GLU A 452 19.87 -21.58 -20.11
CA GLU A 452 20.00 -23.04 -20.08
C GLU A 452 20.11 -23.61 -21.50
N ALA A 453 19.34 -23.11 -22.47
CA ALA A 453 19.44 -23.54 -23.87
C ALA A 453 20.81 -23.20 -24.48
N ARG A 454 21.36 -22.02 -24.17
CA ARG A 454 22.68 -21.59 -24.64
C ARG A 454 23.84 -22.30 -23.97
N SER A 455 23.61 -23.00 -22.85
CA SER A 455 24.62 -23.84 -22.22
C SER A 455 25.02 -25.04 -23.10
N GLY A 456 24.15 -25.48 -24.01
CA GLY A 456 24.38 -26.62 -24.90
C GLY A 456 24.37 -27.99 -24.20
N ARG A 457 23.96 -28.05 -22.92
CA ARG A 457 23.92 -29.27 -22.11
C ARG A 457 22.75 -29.25 -21.12
N GLU A 458 22.53 -30.40 -20.47
CA GLU A 458 21.62 -30.48 -19.33
C GLU A 458 22.21 -29.71 -18.14
N VAL A 459 21.46 -28.76 -17.58
CA VAL A 459 21.90 -27.90 -16.48
C VAL A 459 21.50 -28.49 -15.14
N LYS A 460 22.49 -28.87 -14.32
CA LYS A 460 22.31 -29.45 -12.97
C LYS A 460 22.88 -28.56 -11.88
N CYS A 461 23.89 -27.75 -12.19
CA CYS A 461 24.51 -26.79 -11.28
C CYS A 461 24.71 -25.43 -11.94
N SER A 462 25.03 -24.43 -11.12
CA SER A 462 25.51 -23.12 -11.58
C SER A 462 26.67 -23.21 -12.58
N CYS A 463 27.56 -24.20 -12.41
CA CYS A 463 28.71 -24.46 -13.27
C CYS A 463 28.37 -24.89 -14.70
N ASP A 464 27.16 -25.37 -14.94
CA ASP A 464 26.76 -25.82 -16.27
C ASP A 464 26.44 -24.65 -17.21
N ILE A 465 26.13 -23.47 -16.65
CA ILE A 465 25.82 -22.26 -17.41
C ILE A 465 27.08 -21.41 -17.54
N PRO A 466 27.72 -21.38 -18.72
CA PRO A 466 28.92 -20.59 -18.91
C PRO A 466 28.60 -19.09 -18.90
N GLU A 467 29.62 -18.26 -18.69
CA GLU A 467 29.46 -16.81 -18.58
C GLU A 467 28.78 -16.21 -19.83
N GLU A 468 29.19 -16.64 -21.01
CA GLU A 468 28.68 -16.16 -22.30
C GLU A 468 27.22 -16.55 -22.59
N ALA A 469 26.67 -17.53 -21.85
CA ALA A 469 25.28 -17.91 -21.94
C ALA A 469 24.37 -16.95 -21.14
N ARG A 470 24.93 -16.14 -20.23
CA ARG A 470 24.16 -15.26 -19.33
C ARG A 470 23.52 -14.11 -20.09
N VAL A 471 22.25 -13.84 -19.77
CA VAL A 471 21.55 -12.64 -20.25
C VAL A 471 22.10 -11.43 -19.52
N ARG A 472 22.60 -10.45 -20.26
CA ARG A 472 23.21 -9.22 -19.74
C ARG A 472 22.25 -8.05 -19.66
N THR A 473 21.32 -7.98 -20.61
CA THR A 473 20.33 -6.89 -20.69
C THR A 473 18.99 -7.41 -21.17
N ILE A 474 17.92 -6.79 -20.68
CA ILE A 474 16.55 -7.02 -21.14
C ILE A 474 16.02 -5.65 -21.54
N ARG A 475 15.55 -5.51 -22.77
CA ARG A 475 14.90 -4.29 -23.26
C ARG A 475 13.48 -4.61 -23.70
N VAL A 476 12.55 -3.76 -23.31
CA VAL A 476 11.13 -3.90 -23.60
C VAL A 476 10.73 -2.75 -24.51
N HIS A 477 10.18 -3.08 -25.67
CA HIS A 477 9.68 -2.12 -26.65
C HIS A 477 8.18 -2.35 -26.86
N LEU A 478 7.36 -1.33 -26.60
CA LEU A 478 5.94 -1.37 -26.90
C LEU A 478 5.74 -1.14 -28.41
N LEU A 479 4.91 -1.97 -29.03
CA LEU A 479 4.66 -1.98 -30.48
C LEU A 479 3.18 -1.81 -30.81
N GLY A 480 2.93 -1.09 -31.92
CA GLY A 480 1.61 -0.95 -32.54
C GLY A 480 0.70 0.11 -31.90
N PRO A 481 -0.45 0.43 -32.53
CA PRO A 481 -1.46 1.31 -31.95
C PRO A 481 -2.00 0.70 -30.64
N GLU A 482 -2.15 1.53 -29.61
CA GLU A 482 -2.56 1.13 -28.25
C GLU A 482 -1.57 0.19 -27.51
N ASN A 483 -0.32 0.04 -27.97
CA ASN A 483 0.73 -0.77 -27.32
C ASN A 483 0.34 -2.25 -27.09
N LYS A 484 -0.52 -2.84 -27.93
CA LYS A 484 -1.03 -4.21 -27.74
C LYS A 484 0.02 -5.31 -27.86
N LYS A 485 1.16 -5.02 -28.47
CA LYS A 485 2.27 -5.97 -28.62
C LYS A 485 3.51 -5.47 -27.91
N VAL A 486 4.29 -6.39 -27.36
CA VAL A 486 5.55 -6.10 -26.69
C VAL A 486 6.65 -6.89 -27.37
N LYS A 487 7.69 -6.18 -27.80
CA LYS A 487 8.94 -6.78 -28.26
C LYS A 487 9.93 -6.79 -27.10
N MET A 488 10.36 -7.99 -26.72
CA MET A 488 11.41 -8.21 -25.74
C MET A 488 12.71 -8.51 -26.46
N VAL A 489 13.79 -7.85 -26.04
CA VAL A 489 15.15 -8.04 -26.58
C VAL A 489 16.06 -8.43 -25.42
N TYR A 490 16.60 -9.65 -25.49
CA TYR A 490 17.53 -10.22 -24.52
C TYR A 490 18.95 -10.14 -25.10
N GLY A 491 19.80 -9.31 -24.50
CA GLY A 491 21.18 -9.12 -24.93
C GLY A 491 22.16 -10.03 -24.20
N PHE A 492 23.12 -10.59 -24.93
CA PHE A 492 24.25 -11.38 -24.42
C PHE A 492 25.57 -10.65 -24.70
N ASP A 493 26.70 -11.17 -24.21
CA ASP A 493 28.02 -10.63 -24.58
C ASP A 493 28.26 -10.71 -26.10
N LYS A 494 27.69 -11.73 -26.74
CA LYS A 494 27.73 -11.93 -28.18
C LYS A 494 26.31 -12.15 -28.73
N GLY A 495 25.78 -11.10 -29.33
CA GLY A 495 24.48 -11.11 -30.00
C GLY A 495 23.30 -10.89 -29.06
N TYR A 496 22.10 -11.10 -29.58
CA TYR A 496 20.85 -10.90 -28.88
C TYR A 496 19.80 -11.91 -29.35
N TRP A 497 18.73 -12.04 -28.58
CA TRP A 497 17.52 -12.79 -28.93
C TRP A 497 16.31 -11.86 -28.84
N GLU A 498 15.39 -11.95 -29.80
CA GLU A 498 14.18 -11.13 -29.81
C GLU A 498 12.94 -12.02 -29.88
N GLU A 499 11.89 -11.58 -29.21
CA GLU A 499 10.56 -12.17 -29.35
C GLU A 499 9.49 -11.09 -29.22
N VAL A 500 8.35 -11.33 -29.87
CA VAL A 500 7.17 -10.45 -29.82
C VAL A 500 6.04 -11.23 -29.18
N ARG A 501 5.43 -10.66 -28.14
CA ARG A 501 4.29 -11.23 -27.43
C ARG A 501 3.11 -10.26 -27.44
N GLU A 502 1.91 -10.78 -27.25
CA GLU A 502 0.74 -9.93 -26.95
C GLU A 502 0.76 -9.53 -25.47
N MET A 503 0.33 -8.31 -25.12
CA MET A 503 0.31 -7.86 -23.70
C MET A 503 -0.64 -8.67 -22.80
N ALA A 504 -1.55 -9.46 -23.38
CA ALA A 504 -2.49 -10.31 -22.65
C ALA A 504 -1.90 -11.68 -22.25
N GLU A 505 -0.72 -12.02 -22.77
CA GLU A 505 0.04 -13.26 -22.50
C GLU A 505 1.26 -12.96 -21.62
#